data_AF-B1M0L7-F1
#
_entry.id   AF-B1M0L7-F1
#
_cell.length_a   1.000
_cell.length_b   1.000
_cell.length_c   1.000
_cell.angle_alpha   90.00
_cell.angle_beta   90.00
_cell.angle_gamma   90.00
#
_symmetry.space_group_name_H-M   'P 1'
#
loop_
_entity.id
_entity.type
_entity.pdbx_description
1 polymer ?
#
loop_
_entity_poly.entity_id
_entity_poly.type
_entity_poly.pdbx_seq_one_letter_code
_entity_poly.pdbx_strand_id
1 'polypeptide(L)' 'MVVAALLFLVGWLIGRSYSVIVVAMTSSVILFAAMTIFMSVYGIDLLRVLIVIGYLTAHQAGYLLGAYLSGCPENSGGR' A
#
# COMPACT_ATOMS: atom_id res chain seq x y z
N MET A 1 -10.42 8.88 -3.16
CA MET A 1 -9.21 9.67 -2.82
C MET A 1 -8.72 9.39 -1.40
N VAL A 2 -9.55 9.57 -0.36
CA VAL A 2 -9.16 9.30 1.04
C VAL A 2 -8.65 7.87 1.28
N VAL A 3 -9.33 6.85 0.72
CA VAL A 3 -8.92 5.44 0.87
C VAL A 3 -7.50 5.20 0.35
N ALA A 4 -7.16 5.72 -0.83
CA ALA A 4 -5.82 5.58 -1.40
C ALA A 4 -4.75 6.27 -0.51
N ALA A 5 -5.05 7.44 0.05
CA ALA A 5 -4.15 8.13 0.97
C ALA A 5 -3.92 7.35 2.28
N LEU A 6 -4.96 6.72 2.82
CA LEU A 6 -4.83 5.84 3.99
C LEU A 6 -4.00 4.59 3.69
N LEU A 7 -4.24 3.96 2.54
CA LEU A 7 -3.46 2.81 2.10
C LEU A 7 -1.99 3.17 1.87
N PHE A 8 -1.72 4.35 1.33
CA PHE A 8 -0.38 4.89 1.21
C PHE A 8 0.30 5.08 2.58
N LEU A 9 -0.40 5.67 3.57
CA LEU A 9 0.13 5.84 4.93
C LEU A 9 0.45 4.48 5.58
N VAL A 10 -0.42 3.49 5.43
CA VAL A 10 -0.20 2.12 5.94
C VAL A 10 1.01 1.50 5.27
N GLY A 11 1.11 1.61 3.94
CA GLY A 11 2.27 1.16 3.18
C GLY A 11 3.55 1.80 3.71
N TRP A 12 3.57 3.12 3.91
CA TRP A 12 4.71 3.85 4.46
C TRP A 12 5.13 3.30 5.84
N LEU A 13 4.17 3.12 6.75
CA LEU A 13 4.46 2.56 8.08
C LEU A 13 5.12 1.18 7.99
N ILE A 14 4.64 0.32 7.09
CA ILE A 14 5.19 -1.02 6.86
C ILE A 14 6.59 -0.94 6.26
N GLY A 15 6.80 -0.01 5.32
CA GLY A 15 8.10 0.23 4.68
C GLY A 15 9.19 0.54 5.70
N ARG A 16 8.85 1.21 6.81
CA ARG A 16 9.81 1.48 7.91
C ARG A 16 10.34 0.24 8.60
N SER A 17 9.55 -0.84 8.62
CA SER A 17 9.92 -2.11 9.26
C SER A 17 10.60 -3.10 8.30
N TYR A 18 10.84 -2.72 7.04
CA TYR A 18 11.50 -3.53 6.00
C TYR A 18 10.94 -4.96 5.79
N SER A 19 9.68 -5.19 6.16
CA SER A 19 9.09 -6.54 6.07
C SER A 19 8.32 -6.74 4.78
N VAL A 20 8.99 -7.34 3.80
CA VAL A 20 8.40 -7.70 2.50
C VAL A 20 7.22 -8.67 2.68
N ILE A 21 7.29 -9.58 3.66
CA ILE A 21 6.21 -10.53 3.95
C ILE A 21 4.95 -9.80 4.39
N VAL A 22 5.09 -8.78 5.25
CA VAL A 22 3.95 -8.00 5.74
C VAL A 22 3.30 -7.23 4.59
N VAL A 23 4.08 -6.62 3.68
CA VAL A 23 3.51 -5.89 2.55
C VAL A 23 2.76 -6.80 1.58
N ALA A 24 3.25 -8.03 1.38
CA ALA A 24 2.58 -9.02 0.54
C ALA A 24 1.23 -9.44 1.16
N MET A 25 1.23 -9.77 2.46
CA MET A 25 0.02 -10.18 3.17
C MET A 25 -1.04 -9.07 3.20
N THR A 26 -0.66 -7.83 3.53
CA THR A 26 -1.62 -6.72 3.56
C THR A 26 -2.14 -6.38 2.16
N SER A 27 -1.31 -6.49 1.12
CA SER A 27 -1.75 -6.31 -0.27
C SER A 27 -2.76 -7.39 -0.70
N SER A 28 -2.55 -8.66 -0.29
CA SER A 28 -3.53 -9.73 -0.52
C SER A 28 -4.86 -9.45 0.17
N VAL A 29 -4.83 -8.94 1.41
CA VAL A 29 -6.04 -8.56 2.15
C VAL A 29 -6.77 -7.40 1.45
N ILE A 30 -6.05 -6.36 1.00
CA ILE A 30 -6.64 -5.23 0.27
C ILE A 30 -7.32 -5.71 -1.01
N LEU A 31 -6.64 -6.56 -1.80
CA LEU A 31 -7.18 -7.13 -3.02
C LEU A 31 -8.45 -7.94 -2.75
N PHE A 32 -8.39 -8.86 -1.78
CA PHE A 32 -9.51 -9.73 -1.46
C PHE A 32 -10.71 -8.94 -0.94
N ALA A 33 -10.50 -8.05 0.03
CA ALA A 33 -11.56 -7.22 0.59
C ALA A 33 -12.21 -6.33 -0.48
N ALA A 34 -11.41 -5.67 -1.32
CA ALA A 34 -11.93 -4.80 -2.37
C ALA A 34 -12.70 -5.60 -3.43
N MET A 35 -12.20 -6.77 -3.84
CA MET A 35 -12.91 -7.67 -4.76
C MET A 35 -14.23 -8.17 -4.18
N THR A 36 -14.24 -8.63 -2.92
CA THR A 36 -15.46 -9.09 -2.26
C THR A 36 -16.51 -7.97 -2.17
N ILE A 37 -16.11 -6.76 -1.75
CA ILE A 37 -17.03 -5.63 -1.65
C ILE A 37 -17.60 -5.26 -3.03
N PHE A 38 -16.76 -5.14 -4.06
CA PHE A 38 -17.23 -4.77 -5.39
C PHE A 38 -18.13 -5.86 -5.99
N MET A 39 -17.78 -7.13 -5.81
CA MET A 39 -18.57 -8.25 -6.31
C MET A 39 -19.93 -8.38 -5.61
N SER A 40 -19.98 -8.15 -4.29
CA SER A 40 -21.22 -8.27 -3.52
C SER A 40 -22.18 -7.10 -3.65
N VAL A 41 -21.68 -5.87 -3.91
CA VAL A 41 -22.51 -4.66 -3.85
C VAL A 41 -22.77 -4.04 -5.21
N TYR A 42 -21.79 -4.07 -6.12
CA TYR A 42 -21.84 -3.23 -7.33
C TYR A 42 -21.68 -4.02 -8.64
N GLY A 43 -21.03 -5.19 -8.61
CA GLY A 43 -20.54 -5.92 -9.79
C GLY A 43 -19.10 -5.53 -10.16
N ILE A 44 -18.46 -6.31 -11.04
CA ILE A 44 -17.08 -6.06 -11.50
C ILE A 44 -17.10 -5.37 -12.86
N ASP A 45 -16.80 -4.07 -12.87
CA ASP A 45 -16.61 -3.27 -14.08
C ASP A 45 -15.16 -2.78 -14.18
N LEU A 46 -14.73 -2.42 -15.39
CA LEU A 46 -13.38 -1.93 -15.67
C LEU A 46 -12.95 -0.81 -14.71
N LEU A 47 -13.84 0.15 -14.43
CA LEU A 47 -13.56 1.25 -13.50
C LEU A 47 -13.22 0.75 -12.08
N ARG A 48 -13.90 -0.28 -11.59
CA ARG A 48 -13.66 -0.82 -10.25
C ARG A 48 -12.38 -1.64 -10.21
N VAL A 49 -12.06 -2.36 -11.28
CA VAL A 49 -10.74 -2.99 -11.44
C VAL A 49 -9.64 -1.94 -11.39
N LEU A 50 -9.79 -0.81 -12.09
CA LEU A 50 -8.84 0.32 -11.99
C LEU A 50 -8.75 0.89 -10.57
N ILE A 51 -9.86 0.97 -9.83
CA ILE A 51 -9.85 1.41 -8.42
C ILE A 51 -9.05 0.44 -7.55
N VAL A 52 -9.25 -0.87 -7.70
CA VAL A 52 -8.48 -1.90 -6.97
C VAL A 52 -6.99 -1.79 -7.29
N ILE A 53 -6.64 -1.60 -8.56
CA ILE A 53 -5.25 -1.34 -8.98
C ILE A 53 -4.72 -0.08 -8.29
N GLY A 54 -5.49 1.02 -8.30
CA GLY A 54 -5.10 2.25 -7.63
C GLY A 54 -4.88 2.09 -6.11
N TYR A 55 -5.68 1.26 -5.45
CA TYR A 55 -5.50 0.93 -4.03
C TYR A 55 -4.19 0.17 -3.78
N LEU A 56 -3.89 -0.82 -4.61
CA LEU A 56 -2.64 -1.57 -4.55
C LEU A 56 -1.44 -0.68 -4.85
N THR A 57 -1.50 0.15 -5.89
CA THR A 57 -0.43 1.08 -6.26
C THR A 57 -0.16 2.08 -5.14
N ALA A 58 -1.20 2.64 -4.51
CA ALA A 58 -1.02 3.58 -3.39
C ALA A 58 -0.34 2.90 -2.20
N HIS A 59 -0.78 1.69 -1.85
CA HIS A 59 -0.16 0.90 -0.77
C HIS A 59 1.31 0.56 -1.07
N GLN A 60 1.62 0.11 -2.29
CA GLN A 60 2.99 -0.22 -2.69
C GLN A 60 3.89 1.03 -2.78
N ALA A 61 3.39 2.14 -3.30
CA ALA A 61 4.13 3.41 -3.34
C ALA A 61 4.48 3.91 -1.93
N GLY A 62 3.53 3.78 -0.99
CA GLY A 62 3.78 4.08 0.42
C GLY A 62 4.90 3.23 0.99
N TYR A 63 4.85 1.91 0.79
CA TYR A 63 5.89 0.99 1.23
C TYR A 63 7.27 1.35 0.68
N LEU A 64 7.34 1.64 -0.62
CA LEU A 64 8.59 1.95 -1.30
C LEU A 64 9.20 3.25 -0.76
N LEU A 65 8.37 4.27 -0.51
CA LEU A 65 8.80 5.51 0.15
C LEU A 65 9.26 5.26 1.60
N GLY A 66 8.52 4.46 2.37
CA GLY A 66 8.86 4.15 3.75
C GLY A 66 10.16 3.38 3.89
N ALA A 67 10.38 2.40 3.03
CA ALA A 67 11.63 1.65 2.95
C ALA A 67 12.77 2.58 2.52
N TYR A 68 12.57 3.40 1.49
CA TYR A 68 13.58 4.35 1.02
C TYR A 68 14.04 5.33 2.11
N LEU A 69 13.09 5.94 2.84
CA LEU A 69 13.40 6.88 3.91
C LEU A 69 14.08 6.20 5.11
N SER A 70 13.78 4.93 5.37
CA SER A 70 14.38 4.18 6.49
C SER A 70 15.76 3.63 6.16
N GLY A 71 16.03 3.39 4.88
CA GLY A 71 17.35 3.02 4.36
C GLY A 71 18.25 4.21 4.06
N CYS A 72 17.73 5.45 4.11
CA CYS A 72 18.54 6.65 4.02
C CYS A 72 19.31 6.78 5.35
N PRO A 73 20.62 6.49 5.38
CA PRO A 73 21.37 6.68 6.60
C PRO A 73 21.29 8.16 6.93
N GLU A 74 20.95 8.47 8.17
CA GLU A 74 21.19 9.78 8.74
C GLU A 74 22.64 10.13 8.42
N ASN A 75 22.84 11.08 7.50
CA ASN A 75 24.12 11.75 7.32
C ASN A 75 24.35 12.63 8.56
N SER A 76 24.59 11.97 9.68
CA SER A 76 25.18 12.48 10.91
C SER A 76 26.64 12.06 10.79
N GLY A 77 27.55 12.87 10.27
CA GLY A 77 27.90 14.13 10.90
C GLY A 77 28.73 13.84 12.16
N GLY A 78 30.03 13.58 11.97
CA GLY A 78 31.08 13.77 12.97
C GLY A 78 31.10 12.83 14.18
N ARG A 79 31.94 11.79 14.11
CA ARG A 79 32.90 11.46 15.17
C ARG A 79 33.98 10.52 14.65
#